data_AF-A0AAV1TZE6-F1
#
_entry.id   AF-A0AAV1TZE6-F1
#
_cell.length_a   1.000
_cell.length_b   1.000
_cell.length_c   1.000
_cell.angle_alpha   90.00
_cell.angle_beta   90.00
_cell.angle_gamma   90.00
#
_symmetry.space_group_name_H-M   'P 1'
#
loop_
_entity.id
_entity.type
_entity.pdbx_description
1 polymer ?
#
loop_
_entity_poly.entity_id
_entity_poly.type
_entity_poly.pdbx_seq_one_letter_code
_entity_poly.pdbx_strand_id
1 'polypeptide(L)'
;MTVLLPSFIADGNWFLLALVVPVAALMALTHPRSYKYGSGDMSSSGASNRKYFLWTLLVLSSTFFVLGVSLELYYAHGCPNSTTFHYEIELLARFVYEMCRRQHVPYWVAFGNLLFVTRGQHRIPVGDTDSDIGMLKTDFLQQFESVRNFSTVVQKEATLELQRPVHVVYHSERELVQLFLDQGAKGSHADIWLYRQEVDAKTGVKWLVNDDRTIRGQFLLYDQVLPLHDEPAFFLNVPVTVPRNASYLARAEYGSSYMTPITVRMECIENVLNGYTFYKTSVLTKLRYGATFVALVAVVTLLAAKCIRPLRRALRTKAGAKPEADKKGADKYFV
;
A
#
# COMPACT_ATOMS: atom_id res chain seq x y z
N MET A 1 2.20 -6.77 -2.26
CA MET A 1 3.43 -7.59 -2.09
C MET A 1 3.84 -7.73 -0.62
N THR A 2 3.06 -7.18 0.30
CA THR A 2 3.24 -7.12 1.75
C THR A 2 3.07 -8.44 2.50
N VAL A 3 2.45 -9.42 1.85
CA VAL A 3 2.03 -10.71 2.43
C VAL A 3 3.20 -11.57 2.95
N LEU A 4 4.42 -11.40 2.43
CA LEU A 4 5.59 -12.21 2.79
C LEU A 4 6.55 -11.53 3.77
N LEU A 5 6.28 -10.28 4.16
CA LEU A 5 7.13 -9.57 5.11
C LEU A 5 6.67 -9.85 6.55
N PRO A 6 7.61 -10.00 7.51
CA PRO A 6 7.27 -10.00 8.93
C PRO A 6 6.42 -8.76 9.27
N SER A 7 5.42 -8.93 10.14
CA SER A 7 4.46 -7.87 10.48
C SER A 7 5.13 -6.59 10.96
N PHE A 8 6.22 -6.69 11.74
CA PHE A 8 6.97 -5.52 12.21
C PHE A 8 7.67 -4.76 11.08
N ILE A 9 8.04 -5.44 9.99
CA ILE A 9 8.62 -4.83 8.79
C ILE A 9 7.52 -4.16 7.98
N ALA A 10 6.41 -4.88 7.75
CA ALA A 10 5.29 -4.38 6.96
C ALA A 10 4.62 -3.16 7.63
N ASP A 11 4.56 -3.13 8.96
CA ASP A 11 3.90 -2.05 9.71
C ASP A 11 4.86 -0.94 10.17
N GLY A 12 6.15 -1.03 9.86
CA GLY A 12 7.13 -0.01 10.25
C GLY A 12 6.96 1.31 9.49
N ASN A 13 7.11 2.44 10.19
CA ASN A 13 7.29 3.74 9.51
C ASN A 13 8.75 3.89 9.06
N TRP A 14 9.03 3.40 7.86
CA TRP A 14 10.38 3.38 7.29
C TRP A 14 10.97 4.79 7.10
N PHE A 15 10.16 5.81 6.88
CA PHE A 15 10.64 7.18 6.75
C PHE A 15 11.12 7.75 8.10
N LEU A 16 10.36 7.53 9.19
CA LEU A 16 10.79 7.94 10.53
C LEU A 16 11.97 7.10 11.04
N LEU A 17 12.07 5.83 10.63
CA LEU A 17 13.25 5.01 10.92
C LEU A 17 14.49 5.54 10.16
N ALA A 18 14.34 5.83 8.87
CA ALA A 18 15.41 6.37 8.03
C ALA A 18 15.88 7.76 8.49
N LEU A 19 15.00 8.55 9.12
CA LEU A 19 15.30 9.86 9.71
C LEU A 19 16.43 9.81 10.76
N VAL A 20 16.60 8.69 11.46
CA VAL A 20 17.62 8.55 12.51
C VAL A 20 19.02 8.79 11.97
N VAL A 21 19.32 8.34 10.74
CA VAL A 21 20.65 8.44 10.12
C VAL A 21 21.07 9.90 9.88
N PRO A 22 20.33 10.73 9.11
CA PRO A 22 20.74 12.11 8.89
C PRO A 22 20.65 12.96 10.16
N VAL A 23 19.75 12.67 11.09
CA VAL A 23 19.70 13.35 12.39
C VAL A 23 20.94 13.03 13.23
N ALA A 24 21.37 11.77 13.30
CA ALA A 24 22.60 11.38 13.99
C ALA A 24 23.83 12.05 13.36
N ALA A 25 23.90 12.12 12.02
CA ALA A 25 24.96 12.83 11.31
C ALA A 25 24.96 14.34 11.62
N LEU A 26 23.79 15.00 11.65
CA LEU A 26 23.65 16.40 12.06
C LEU A 26 24.11 16.61 13.50
N MET A 27 23.72 15.73 14.42
CA MET A 27 24.15 15.80 15.82
C MET A 27 25.68 15.65 15.92
N ALA A 28 26.27 14.67 15.25
CA ALA A 28 27.72 14.46 15.24
C ALA A 28 28.47 15.68 14.69
N LEU A 29 28.00 16.28 13.60
CA LEU A 29 28.65 17.42 12.96
C LEU A 29 28.45 18.76 13.66
N THR A 30 27.43 18.87 14.50
CA THR A 30 27.15 20.07 15.30
C THR A 30 27.65 19.93 16.75
N HIS A 31 28.14 18.76 17.14
CA HIS A 31 28.60 18.50 18.49
C HIS A 31 29.90 19.28 18.81
N PRO A 32 30.02 19.90 20.01
CA PRO A 32 31.14 20.79 20.34
C PRO A 32 32.52 20.11 20.34
N ARG A 33 32.58 18.80 20.65
CA ARG A 33 33.85 18.04 20.68
C ARG A 33 34.31 17.61 19.28
N SER A 34 33.42 17.56 18.30
CA SER A 34 33.75 17.19 16.92
C SER A 34 34.66 18.23 16.26
N TYR A 35 34.57 19.48 16.72
CA TYR A 35 35.49 20.57 16.37
C TYR A 35 36.89 20.43 17.00
N LYS A 36 37.05 19.64 18.08
CA LYS A 36 38.33 19.49 18.79
C LYS A 36 39.17 18.30 18.29
N TYR A 37 38.54 17.29 17.71
CA TYR A 37 39.21 16.04 17.31
C TYR A 37 39.21 15.78 15.80
N GLY A 38 38.49 16.58 15.01
CA GLY A 38 38.42 16.46 13.56
C GLY A 38 39.06 17.64 12.84
N SER A 39 40.29 17.41 12.36
CA SER A 39 40.98 18.12 11.27
C SER A 39 41.66 19.45 11.59
N GLY A 40 42.99 19.45 11.47
CA GLY A 40 43.77 20.65 11.20
C GLY A 40 43.24 21.39 9.97
N ASP A 41 43.45 22.71 9.96
CA ASP A 41 43.21 23.66 8.87
C ASP A 41 42.23 23.21 7.79
N MET A 42 40.93 23.31 8.10
CA MET A 42 39.95 23.51 7.03
C MET A 42 40.17 24.93 6.47
N SER A 43 40.95 25.01 5.40
CA SER A 43 41.03 26.15 4.50
C SER A 43 39.62 26.66 4.13
N SER A 44 39.53 27.92 3.70
CA SER A 44 38.27 28.62 3.40
C SER A 44 37.33 27.86 2.42
N SER A 45 37.86 26.96 1.60
CA SER A 45 37.10 26.06 0.71
C SER A 45 36.34 24.94 1.44
N GLY A 46 36.89 24.41 2.54
CA GLY A 46 36.26 23.34 3.32
C GLY A 46 35.06 23.80 4.17
N ALA A 47 35.05 25.06 4.59
CA ALA A 47 33.94 25.65 5.35
C ALA A 47 32.66 25.78 4.51
N SER A 48 32.80 26.07 3.21
CA SER A 48 31.68 26.15 2.26
C SER A 48 31.06 24.76 2.04
N ASN A 49 31.89 23.74 1.77
CA ASN A 49 31.45 22.36 1.57
C ASN A 49 30.72 21.79 2.79
N ARG A 50 31.21 22.08 4.00
CA ARG A 50 30.54 21.69 5.24
C ARG A 50 29.16 22.33 5.39
N LYS A 51 29.01 23.61 5.02
CA LYS A 51 27.73 24.32 5.08
C LYS A 51 26.70 23.69 4.14
N TYR A 52 27.09 23.41 2.89
CA TYR A 52 26.21 22.72 1.95
C TYR A 52 25.83 21.33 2.45
N PHE A 53 26.79 20.57 3.00
CA PHE A 53 26.52 19.25 3.58
C PHE A 53 25.51 19.31 4.74
N LEU A 54 25.66 20.29 5.65
CA LEU A 54 24.69 20.50 6.75
C LEU A 54 23.30 20.86 6.23
N TRP A 55 23.19 21.71 5.21
CA TRP A 55 21.91 22.03 4.57
C TRP A 55 21.31 20.80 3.88
N THR A 56 22.10 20.01 3.16
CA THR A 56 21.65 18.77 2.54
C THR A 56 21.11 17.79 3.57
N LEU A 57 21.84 17.56 4.67
CA LEU A 57 21.38 16.69 5.76
C LEU A 57 20.11 17.23 6.43
N LEU A 58 19.98 18.54 6.55
CA LEU A 58 18.80 19.17 7.16
C LEU A 58 17.56 19.04 6.26
N VAL A 59 17.71 19.27 4.96
CA VAL A 59 16.65 19.07 3.97
C VAL A 59 16.27 17.59 3.93
N LEU A 60 17.23 16.68 3.90
CA LEU A 60 16.98 15.23 3.92
C LEU A 60 16.23 14.80 5.19
N SER A 61 16.65 15.30 6.36
CA SER A 61 15.95 15.04 7.63
C SER A 61 14.52 15.58 7.59
N SER A 62 14.32 16.79 7.08
CA SER A 62 12.99 17.40 6.98
C SER A 62 12.10 16.64 6.00
N THR A 63 12.64 16.18 4.88
CA THR A 63 11.96 15.31 3.91
C THR A 63 11.50 14.00 4.56
N PHE A 64 12.37 13.28 5.26
CA PHE A 64 11.99 12.03 5.93
C PHE A 64 10.98 12.26 7.06
N PHE A 65 11.13 13.34 7.82
CA PHE A 65 10.16 13.70 8.85
C PHE A 65 8.78 13.99 8.26
N VAL A 66 8.70 14.84 7.22
CA VAL A 66 7.43 15.16 6.56
C VAL A 66 6.82 13.92 5.93
N LEU A 67 7.58 13.11 5.19
CA LEU A 67 7.09 11.85 4.62
C LEU A 67 6.58 10.89 5.70
N GLY A 68 7.33 10.76 6.80
CA GLY A 68 6.96 9.90 7.92
C GLY A 68 5.68 10.33 8.61
N VAL A 69 5.53 11.62 8.91
CA VAL A 69 4.30 12.18 9.50
C VAL A 69 3.13 12.10 8.52
N SER A 70 3.36 12.42 7.24
CA SER A 70 2.33 12.29 6.20
C SER A 70 1.87 10.84 6.04
N LEU A 71 2.77 9.86 6.15
CA LEU A 71 2.43 8.44 6.13
C LEU A 71 1.59 8.06 7.34
N GLU A 72 1.92 8.51 8.57
CA GLU A 72 1.08 8.24 9.75
C GLU A 72 -0.32 8.84 9.60
N LEU A 73 -0.42 10.06 9.08
CA LEU A 73 -1.71 10.69 8.82
C LEU A 73 -2.49 9.91 7.76
N TYR A 74 -1.85 9.51 6.66
CA TYR A 74 -2.47 8.70 5.61
C TYR A 74 -2.93 7.34 6.14
N TYR A 75 -2.09 6.70 6.95
CA TYR A 75 -2.35 5.43 7.64
C TYR A 75 -3.54 5.53 8.60
N ALA A 76 -3.59 6.56 9.44
CA ALA A 76 -4.68 6.78 10.38
C ALA A 76 -6.05 7.00 9.70
N HIS A 77 -6.06 7.37 8.42
CA HIS A 77 -7.27 7.51 7.60
C HIS A 77 -7.59 6.28 6.74
N GLY A 78 -6.92 5.14 6.96
CA GLY A 78 -7.17 3.90 6.23
C GLY A 78 -6.56 3.87 4.82
N CYS A 79 -5.54 4.67 4.57
CA CYS A 79 -4.77 4.65 3.31
C CYS A 79 -5.63 4.81 2.06
N PRO A 80 -6.45 5.88 1.98
CA PRO A 80 -7.47 5.97 0.97
C PRO A 80 -6.92 6.02 -0.45
N ASN A 81 -7.54 5.23 -1.33
CA ASN A 81 -7.39 5.36 -2.77
C ASN A 81 -8.19 6.56 -3.29
N SER A 82 -8.00 6.97 -4.54
CA SER A 82 -8.80 8.06 -5.10
C SER A 82 -10.29 7.69 -5.12
N THR A 83 -11.17 8.68 -5.01
CA THR A 83 -12.63 8.44 -5.01
C THR A 83 -13.10 7.73 -6.29
N THR A 84 -12.50 8.08 -7.43
CA THR A 84 -12.75 7.42 -8.71
C THR A 84 -12.31 5.97 -8.69
N PHE A 85 -11.14 5.67 -8.13
CA PHE A 85 -10.62 4.31 -8.04
C PHE A 85 -11.55 3.42 -7.22
N HIS A 86 -11.90 3.88 -6.01
CA HIS A 86 -12.81 3.17 -5.12
C HIS A 86 -14.20 2.94 -5.75
N TYR A 87 -14.76 3.95 -6.41
CA TYR A 87 -16.00 3.81 -7.17
C TYR A 87 -15.90 2.79 -8.31
N GLU A 88 -14.80 2.83 -9.08
CA GLU A 88 -14.58 1.93 -10.21
C GLU A 88 -14.42 0.46 -9.75
N ILE A 89 -13.79 0.18 -8.59
CA ILE A 89 -13.75 -1.19 -8.00
C ILE A 89 -15.16 -1.65 -7.63
N GLU A 90 -15.90 -0.86 -6.83
CA GLU A 90 -17.23 -1.26 -6.38
C GLU A 90 -18.19 -1.48 -7.56
N LEU A 91 -18.06 -0.69 -8.63
CA LEU A 91 -18.84 -0.85 -9.85
C LEU A 91 -18.49 -2.16 -10.57
N LEU A 92 -17.20 -2.46 -10.71
CA LEU A 92 -16.74 -3.66 -11.40
C LEU A 92 -17.04 -4.94 -10.61
N ALA A 93 -16.86 -4.92 -9.29
CA ALA A 93 -17.21 -6.03 -8.40
C ALA A 93 -18.70 -6.40 -8.52
N ARG A 94 -19.59 -5.39 -8.43
CA ARG A 94 -21.05 -5.58 -8.62
C ARG A 94 -21.37 -6.20 -9.98
N PHE A 95 -20.75 -5.67 -11.03
CA PHE A 95 -20.91 -6.20 -12.39
C PHE A 95 -20.51 -7.67 -12.47
N VAL A 96 -19.36 -8.07 -11.89
CA VAL A 96 -18.91 -9.46 -11.89
C VAL A 96 -19.89 -10.37 -11.13
N TYR A 97 -20.34 -9.98 -9.94
CA TYR A 97 -21.28 -10.77 -9.14
C TYR A 97 -22.61 -11.01 -9.86
N GLU A 98 -23.17 -9.95 -10.43
CA GLU A 98 -24.42 -9.98 -11.18
C GLU A 98 -24.29 -10.79 -12.49
N MET A 99 -23.16 -10.64 -13.21
CA MET A 99 -22.87 -11.41 -14.42
C MET A 99 -22.74 -12.91 -14.11
N CYS A 100 -21.97 -13.30 -13.10
CA CYS A 100 -21.85 -14.71 -12.71
C CYS A 100 -23.23 -15.30 -12.34
N ARG A 101 -24.08 -14.53 -11.65
CA ARG A 101 -25.46 -14.94 -11.32
C ARG A 101 -26.31 -15.14 -12.56
N ARG A 102 -26.32 -14.20 -13.53
CA ARG A 102 -27.08 -14.33 -14.78
C ARG A 102 -26.60 -15.48 -15.66
N GLN A 103 -25.29 -15.70 -15.68
CA GLN A 103 -24.66 -16.80 -16.41
C GLN A 103 -24.76 -18.13 -15.67
N HIS A 104 -25.39 -18.17 -14.47
CA HIS A 104 -25.54 -19.36 -13.65
C HIS A 104 -24.21 -20.08 -13.35
N VAL A 105 -23.12 -19.32 -13.20
CA VAL A 105 -21.80 -19.88 -12.91
C VAL A 105 -21.55 -19.86 -11.42
N PRO A 106 -21.31 -21.02 -10.78
CA PRO A 106 -20.95 -21.09 -9.38
C PRO A 106 -19.66 -20.31 -9.12
N TYR A 107 -19.68 -19.41 -8.16
CA TYR A 107 -18.51 -18.69 -7.67
C TYR A 107 -18.62 -18.48 -6.16
N TRP A 108 -17.53 -18.11 -5.51
CA TRP A 108 -17.57 -17.63 -4.12
C TRP A 108 -16.76 -16.35 -3.99
N VAL A 109 -17.19 -15.45 -3.11
CA VAL A 109 -16.34 -14.32 -2.71
C VAL A 109 -15.06 -14.83 -2.06
N ALA A 110 -13.92 -14.28 -2.46
CA ALA A 110 -12.60 -14.71 -2.00
C ALA A 110 -11.85 -13.55 -1.31
N PHE A 111 -10.71 -13.86 -0.69
CA PHE A 111 -9.77 -12.90 -0.11
C PHE A 111 -10.43 -11.76 0.69
N GLY A 112 -10.14 -10.49 0.37
CA GLY A 112 -10.64 -9.32 1.08
C GLY A 112 -12.16 -9.26 1.07
N ASN A 113 -12.78 -9.56 -0.08
CA ASN A 113 -14.24 -9.55 -0.24
C ASN A 113 -14.93 -10.54 0.69
N LEU A 114 -14.37 -11.73 0.88
CA LEU A 114 -14.87 -12.69 1.88
C LEU A 114 -14.82 -12.12 3.30
N LEU A 115 -13.73 -11.42 3.66
CA LEU A 115 -13.61 -10.77 4.97
C LEU A 115 -14.65 -9.67 5.14
N PHE A 116 -14.92 -8.87 4.10
CA PHE A 116 -15.90 -7.79 4.17
C PHE A 116 -17.31 -8.35 4.39
N VAL A 117 -17.67 -9.39 3.63
CA VAL A 117 -18.96 -10.09 3.78
C VAL A 117 -19.10 -10.71 5.17
N THR A 118 -18.10 -11.46 5.63
CA THR A 118 -18.15 -12.15 6.93
C THR A 118 -18.14 -11.18 8.13
N ARG A 119 -17.60 -9.97 7.96
CA ARG A 119 -17.65 -8.89 8.96
C ARG A 119 -18.93 -8.04 8.88
N GLY A 120 -19.88 -8.39 8.01
CA GLY A 120 -21.14 -7.65 7.86
C GLY A 120 -20.98 -6.28 7.20
N GLN A 121 -19.91 -6.06 6.43
CA GLN A 121 -19.71 -4.84 5.69
C GLN A 121 -20.54 -4.87 4.40
N HIS A 122 -21.04 -3.70 3.98
CA HIS A 122 -21.85 -3.58 2.76
C HIS A 122 -21.10 -2.90 1.60
N ARG A 123 -19.86 -2.46 1.86
CA ARG A 123 -19.01 -1.73 0.92
C ARG A 123 -17.58 -2.24 1.00
N ILE A 124 -16.83 -2.07 -0.08
CA ILE A 124 -15.39 -2.33 -0.08
C ILE A 124 -14.75 -1.23 0.78
N PRO A 125 -13.88 -1.54 1.76
CA PRO A 125 -13.20 -0.51 2.54
C PRO A 125 -12.38 0.43 1.66
N VAL A 126 -12.34 1.70 2.05
CA VAL A 126 -11.48 2.67 1.39
C VAL A 126 -10.02 2.26 1.65
N GLY A 127 -9.21 2.20 0.59
CA GLY A 127 -7.81 1.75 0.64
C GLY A 127 -7.58 0.34 0.06
N ASP A 128 -8.64 -0.44 -0.10
CA ASP A 128 -8.61 -1.72 -0.80
C ASP A 128 -8.46 -1.54 -2.32
N THR A 129 -7.81 -2.49 -2.99
CA THR A 129 -7.23 -2.29 -4.34
C THR A 129 -7.95 -3.01 -5.47
N ASP A 130 -8.79 -3.97 -5.14
CA ASP A 130 -9.27 -5.00 -6.06
C ASP A 130 -10.56 -5.63 -5.52
N SER A 131 -11.06 -6.65 -6.23
CA SER A 131 -12.18 -7.44 -5.76
C SER A 131 -12.05 -8.86 -6.26
N ASP A 132 -12.23 -9.83 -5.37
CA ASP A 132 -11.91 -11.22 -5.69
C ASP A 132 -13.09 -12.18 -5.62
N ILE A 133 -13.14 -13.09 -6.59
CA ILE A 133 -13.94 -14.31 -6.53
C ILE A 133 -13.09 -15.54 -6.85
N GLY A 134 -13.45 -16.67 -6.25
CA GLY A 134 -12.98 -17.98 -6.65
C GLY A 134 -14.02 -18.70 -7.49
N MET A 135 -13.56 -19.50 -8.44
CA MET A 135 -14.40 -20.31 -9.32
C MET A 135 -13.70 -21.62 -9.67
N LEU A 136 -14.47 -22.69 -9.84
CA LEU A 136 -13.94 -23.92 -10.43
C LEU A 136 -13.63 -23.69 -11.91
N LYS A 137 -12.39 -23.99 -12.32
CA LYS A 137 -11.96 -23.89 -13.72
C LYS A 137 -12.83 -24.74 -14.65
N THR A 138 -13.27 -25.91 -14.17
CA THR A 138 -14.18 -26.79 -14.92
C THR A 138 -15.52 -26.12 -15.19
N ASP A 139 -16.10 -25.46 -14.19
CA ASP A 139 -17.40 -24.79 -14.30
C ASP A 139 -17.29 -23.55 -15.21
N PHE A 140 -16.20 -22.79 -15.07
CA PHE A 140 -15.88 -21.68 -15.96
C PHE A 140 -15.80 -22.14 -17.43
N LEU A 141 -15.02 -23.19 -17.70
CA LEU A 141 -14.84 -23.71 -19.05
C LEU A 141 -16.10 -24.40 -19.58
N GLN A 142 -16.91 -25.00 -18.73
CA GLN A 142 -18.19 -25.57 -19.13
C GLN A 142 -19.18 -24.49 -19.57
N GLN A 143 -19.23 -23.36 -18.85
CA GLN A 143 -20.14 -22.26 -19.21
C GLN A 143 -19.65 -21.49 -20.44
N PHE A 144 -18.36 -21.16 -20.48
CA PHE A 144 -17.85 -20.21 -21.47
C PHE A 144 -17.03 -20.85 -22.58
N GLU A 145 -16.66 -22.13 -22.48
CA GLU A 145 -15.75 -22.88 -23.37
C GLU A 145 -14.30 -22.38 -23.37
N SER A 146 -14.09 -21.05 -23.31
CA SER A 146 -12.77 -20.42 -23.29
C SER A 146 -12.81 -19.02 -22.67
N VAL A 147 -11.66 -18.51 -22.25
CA VAL A 147 -11.54 -17.13 -21.75
C VAL A 147 -11.83 -16.10 -22.85
N ARG A 148 -11.62 -16.44 -24.13
CA ARG A 148 -11.96 -15.57 -25.26
C ARG A 148 -13.47 -15.37 -25.41
N ASN A 149 -14.23 -16.43 -25.27
CA ASN A 149 -15.69 -16.38 -25.29
C ASN A 149 -16.22 -15.65 -24.05
N PHE A 150 -15.66 -15.93 -22.88
CA PHE A 150 -15.94 -15.18 -21.64
C PHE A 150 -15.72 -13.67 -21.84
N SER A 151 -14.59 -13.27 -22.44
CA SER A 151 -14.31 -11.86 -22.77
C SER A 151 -15.39 -11.25 -23.67
N THR A 152 -15.89 -12.00 -24.64
CA THR A 152 -16.98 -11.54 -25.52
C THR A 152 -18.28 -11.33 -24.75
N VAL A 153 -18.62 -12.25 -23.83
CA VAL A 153 -19.79 -12.12 -22.94
C VAL A 153 -19.65 -10.89 -22.05
N VAL A 154 -18.50 -10.73 -21.38
CA VAL A 154 -18.20 -9.58 -20.51
C VAL A 154 -18.33 -8.26 -21.28
N GLN A 155 -17.75 -8.16 -22.48
CA GLN A 155 -17.82 -6.94 -23.28
C GLN A 155 -19.25 -6.58 -23.67
N LYS A 156 -20.06 -7.58 -24.06
CA LYS A 156 -21.47 -7.39 -24.39
C LYS A 156 -22.27 -6.94 -23.18
N GLU A 157 -22.13 -7.60 -22.04
CA GLU A 157 -22.87 -7.25 -20.82
C GLU A 157 -22.43 -5.90 -20.25
N ALA A 158 -21.13 -5.60 -20.24
CA ALA A 158 -20.61 -4.32 -19.78
C ALA A 158 -21.14 -3.15 -20.61
N THR A 159 -21.31 -3.33 -21.92
CA THR A 159 -21.92 -2.32 -22.79
C THR A 159 -23.37 -2.03 -22.40
N LEU A 160 -24.13 -3.05 -21.98
CA LEU A 160 -25.52 -2.92 -21.58
C LEU A 160 -25.67 -2.34 -20.17
N GLU A 161 -24.86 -2.80 -19.21
CA GLU A 161 -25.03 -2.45 -17.79
C GLU A 161 -24.22 -1.23 -17.36
N LEU A 162 -22.96 -1.16 -17.81
CA LEU A 162 -22.04 -0.11 -17.39
C LEU A 162 -21.94 1.03 -18.41
N GLN A 163 -22.47 0.82 -19.63
CA GLN A 163 -22.32 1.73 -20.77
C GLN A 163 -20.85 2.10 -21.05
N ARG A 164 -19.93 1.18 -20.71
CA ARG A 164 -18.49 1.38 -20.77
C ARG A 164 -17.81 0.06 -21.12
N PRO A 165 -16.66 0.09 -21.82
CA PRO A 165 -15.90 -1.12 -22.10
C PRO A 165 -15.32 -1.71 -20.81
N VAL A 166 -15.35 -3.03 -20.71
CA VAL A 166 -14.59 -3.80 -19.73
C VAL A 166 -13.57 -4.65 -20.49
N HIS A 167 -12.32 -4.56 -20.05
CA HIS A 167 -11.20 -5.29 -20.62
C HIS A 167 -10.94 -6.55 -19.79
N VAL A 168 -10.79 -7.69 -20.46
CA VAL A 168 -10.50 -8.96 -19.81
C VAL A 168 -9.09 -9.40 -20.16
N VAL A 169 -8.28 -9.70 -19.16
CA VAL A 169 -6.91 -10.19 -19.30
C VAL A 169 -6.80 -11.54 -18.62
N TYR A 170 -6.25 -12.53 -19.31
CA TYR A 170 -6.00 -13.85 -18.76
C TYR A 170 -4.52 -14.04 -18.46
N HIS A 171 -4.21 -14.34 -17.21
CA HIS A 171 -2.88 -14.70 -16.72
C HIS A 171 -2.82 -16.21 -16.58
N SER A 172 -2.45 -16.90 -17.66
CA SER A 172 -2.44 -18.37 -17.69
C SER A 172 -1.45 -18.99 -16.70
N GLU A 173 -0.36 -18.28 -16.40
CA GLU A 173 0.64 -18.67 -15.42
C GLU A 173 0.16 -18.59 -13.97
N ARG A 174 -0.95 -17.88 -13.74
CA ARG A 174 -1.57 -17.65 -12.43
C ARG A 174 -2.94 -18.30 -12.30
N GLU A 175 -3.48 -18.83 -13.40
CA GLU A 175 -4.87 -19.28 -13.50
C GLU A 175 -5.84 -18.19 -13.00
N LEU A 176 -5.62 -16.96 -13.48
CA LEU A 176 -6.31 -15.75 -13.03
C LEU A 176 -6.88 -14.98 -14.23
N VAL A 177 -8.16 -14.63 -14.16
CA VAL A 177 -8.80 -13.70 -15.10
C VAL A 177 -9.01 -12.37 -14.40
N GLN A 178 -8.40 -11.30 -14.92
CA GLN A 178 -8.55 -9.94 -14.40
C GLN A 178 -9.42 -9.10 -15.33
N LEU A 179 -10.36 -8.35 -14.75
CA LEU A 179 -11.23 -7.42 -15.45
C LEU A 179 -10.82 -5.99 -15.10
N PHE A 180 -10.81 -5.09 -16.08
CA PHE A 180 -10.44 -3.69 -15.91
C PHE A 180 -11.46 -2.76 -16.59
N LEU A 181 -11.76 -1.62 -15.97
CA LEU A 181 -12.45 -0.51 -16.64
C LEU A 181 -11.48 0.38 -17.45
N ASP A 182 -10.19 0.30 -17.14
CA ASP A 182 -9.11 1.03 -17.82
C ASP A 182 -7.83 0.19 -17.76
N GLN A 183 -7.60 -0.61 -18.81
CA GLN A 183 -6.43 -1.50 -18.88
C GLN A 183 -5.12 -0.71 -18.95
N GLY A 184 -5.10 0.43 -19.64
CA GLY A 184 -3.89 1.23 -19.86
C GLY A 184 -3.38 1.87 -18.57
N ALA A 185 -4.30 2.27 -17.70
CA ALA A 185 -3.96 2.84 -16.41
C ALA A 185 -3.58 1.81 -15.34
N LYS A 186 -3.73 0.50 -15.62
CA LYS A 186 -3.60 -0.61 -14.63
C LYS A 186 -4.31 -0.28 -13.32
N GLY A 187 -5.52 0.25 -13.46
CA GLY A 187 -6.31 0.78 -12.36
C GLY A 187 -6.99 -0.31 -11.53
N SER A 188 -8.13 0.05 -10.97
CA SER A 188 -9.01 -0.86 -10.26
C SER A 188 -9.38 -2.07 -11.11
N HIS A 189 -9.42 -3.24 -10.49
CA HIS A 189 -9.71 -4.49 -11.17
C HIS A 189 -10.54 -5.45 -10.32
N ALA A 190 -11.11 -6.44 -11.00
CA ALA A 190 -11.79 -7.56 -10.38
C ALA A 190 -11.15 -8.86 -10.87
N ASP A 191 -10.87 -9.76 -9.93
CA ASP A 191 -10.09 -10.96 -10.10
C ASP A 191 -10.97 -12.20 -9.95
N ILE A 192 -10.87 -13.08 -10.94
CA ILE A 192 -11.49 -14.40 -10.93
C ILE A 192 -10.38 -15.44 -10.87
N TRP A 193 -10.23 -16.02 -9.69
CA TRP A 193 -9.24 -17.05 -9.40
C TRP A 193 -9.80 -18.41 -9.80
N LEU A 194 -9.17 -19.06 -10.78
CA LEU A 194 -9.59 -20.35 -11.29
C LEU A 194 -8.92 -21.47 -10.48
N TYR A 195 -9.72 -22.23 -9.73
CA TYR A 195 -9.27 -23.38 -8.95
C TYR A 195 -9.50 -24.65 -9.76
N ARG A 196 -8.52 -25.56 -9.74
CA ARG A 196 -8.68 -26.93 -10.26
C ARG A 196 -9.06 -27.87 -9.12
N GLN A 197 -9.79 -28.91 -9.44
CA GLN A 197 -10.08 -29.98 -8.49
C GLN A 197 -9.01 -31.08 -8.62
N GLU A 198 -8.43 -31.47 -7.50
CA GLU A 198 -7.52 -32.62 -7.41
C GLU A 198 -8.09 -33.66 -6.45
N VAL A 199 -7.78 -34.94 -6.68
CA VAL A 199 -8.17 -36.05 -5.82
C VAL A 199 -6.92 -36.80 -5.41
N ASP A 200 -6.66 -36.88 -4.11
CA ASP A 200 -5.55 -37.68 -3.60
C ASP A 200 -5.84 -39.16 -3.86
N ALA A 201 -4.95 -39.82 -4.62
CA ALA A 201 -5.17 -41.19 -5.08
C ALA A 201 -5.16 -42.23 -3.95
N LYS A 202 -4.58 -41.93 -2.78
CA LYS A 202 -4.47 -42.87 -1.65
C LYS A 202 -5.64 -42.74 -0.68
N THR A 203 -6.07 -41.51 -0.43
CA THR A 203 -7.05 -41.16 0.60
C THR A 203 -8.43 -40.85 0.02
N GLY A 204 -8.51 -40.56 -1.28
CA GLY A 204 -9.73 -40.11 -1.96
C GLY A 204 -10.14 -38.68 -1.60
N VAL A 205 -9.33 -37.96 -0.83
CA VAL A 205 -9.63 -36.58 -0.40
C VAL A 205 -9.59 -35.65 -1.60
N LYS A 206 -10.63 -34.81 -1.72
CA LYS A 206 -10.77 -33.81 -2.77
C LYS A 206 -10.24 -32.45 -2.32
N TRP A 207 -9.44 -31.83 -3.17
CA TRP A 207 -8.83 -30.52 -2.96
C TRP A 207 -9.21 -29.55 -4.08
N LEU A 208 -9.35 -28.28 -3.74
CA LEU A 208 -9.33 -27.16 -4.67
C LEU A 208 -7.93 -26.56 -4.61
N VAL A 209 -7.30 -26.45 -5.78
CA VAL A 209 -5.90 -26.05 -5.89
C VAL A 209 -5.75 -24.86 -6.81
N ASN A 210 -4.97 -23.88 -6.37
CA ASN A 210 -4.44 -22.80 -7.21
C ASN A 210 -3.00 -22.51 -6.77
N ASP A 211 -2.05 -22.63 -7.70
CA ASP A 211 -0.61 -22.56 -7.39
C ASP A 211 -0.06 -21.13 -7.37
N ASP A 212 -0.91 -20.13 -7.52
CA ASP A 212 -0.46 -18.75 -7.56
C ASP A 212 0.24 -18.38 -6.25
N ARG A 213 1.44 -17.79 -6.38
CA ARG A 213 2.31 -17.43 -5.26
C ARG A 213 1.73 -16.37 -4.31
N THR A 214 0.67 -15.68 -4.71
CA THR A 214 0.01 -14.63 -3.92
C THR A 214 -1.13 -15.18 -3.07
N ILE A 215 -1.59 -16.40 -3.34
CA ILE A 215 -2.58 -17.12 -2.55
C ILE A 215 -1.86 -17.87 -1.42
N ARG A 216 -2.33 -17.74 -0.17
CA ARG A 216 -1.72 -18.49 0.95
C ARG A 216 -2.36 -19.86 1.11
N GLY A 217 -3.67 -19.95 0.96
CA GLY A 217 -4.45 -21.18 0.97
C GLY A 217 -4.42 -21.88 -0.38
N GLN A 218 -3.24 -22.21 -0.90
CA GLN A 218 -3.10 -22.83 -2.24
C GLN A 218 -3.82 -24.17 -2.38
N PHE A 219 -4.03 -24.88 -1.27
CA PHE A 219 -4.75 -26.14 -1.18
C PHE A 219 -5.90 -26.02 -0.18
N LEU A 220 -7.13 -26.08 -0.69
CA LEU A 220 -8.35 -25.96 0.11
C LEU A 220 -9.13 -27.27 0.07
N LEU A 221 -9.61 -27.75 1.21
CA LEU A 221 -10.47 -28.93 1.23
C LEU A 221 -11.77 -28.63 0.47
N TYR A 222 -12.09 -29.48 -0.51
CA TYR A 222 -13.27 -29.32 -1.37
C TYR A 222 -14.54 -29.16 -0.53
N ASP A 223 -14.77 -30.06 0.43
CA ASP A 223 -16.00 -30.08 1.24
C ASP A 223 -16.13 -28.92 2.24
N GLN A 224 -15.07 -28.12 2.42
CA GLN A 224 -15.10 -26.89 3.23
C GLN A 224 -15.48 -25.66 2.40
N VAL A 225 -15.31 -25.71 1.08
CA VAL A 225 -15.67 -24.62 0.17
C VAL A 225 -17.00 -24.90 -0.52
N LEU A 226 -17.18 -26.15 -0.96
CA LEU A 226 -18.33 -26.63 -1.72
C LEU A 226 -19.13 -27.70 -0.95
N PRO A 227 -20.44 -27.87 -1.22
CA PRO A 227 -21.27 -26.98 -2.04
C PRO A 227 -21.38 -25.59 -1.41
N LEU A 228 -21.63 -24.58 -2.25
CA LEU A 228 -21.83 -23.20 -1.81
C LEU A 228 -23.11 -23.09 -0.97
N HIS A 229 -23.26 -22.02 -0.19
CA HIS A 229 -24.52 -21.77 0.50
C HIS A 229 -25.66 -21.53 -0.50
N ASP A 230 -26.81 -22.15 -0.24
CA ASP A 230 -28.02 -21.97 -1.05
C ASP A 230 -28.58 -20.54 -0.93
N GLU A 231 -28.53 -19.97 0.28
CA GLU A 231 -28.93 -18.59 0.52
C GLU A 231 -27.74 -17.64 0.31
N PRO A 232 -27.84 -16.65 -0.60
CA PRO A 232 -26.77 -15.70 -0.84
C PRO A 232 -26.64 -14.71 0.32
N ALA A 233 -25.42 -14.25 0.57
CA ALA A 233 -25.17 -13.07 1.40
C ALA A 233 -25.42 -11.79 0.57
N PHE A 234 -25.43 -10.62 1.23
CA PHE A 234 -25.58 -9.33 0.55
C PHE A 234 -24.33 -8.46 0.71
N PHE A 235 -23.76 -8.04 -0.41
CA PHE A 235 -22.59 -7.15 -0.46
C PHE A 235 -22.70 -6.22 -1.66
N LEU A 236 -22.33 -4.94 -1.49
CA LEU A 236 -22.51 -3.91 -2.52
C LEU A 236 -23.96 -3.85 -3.05
N ASN A 237 -24.94 -4.12 -2.19
CA ASN A 237 -26.36 -4.17 -2.52
C ASN A 237 -26.74 -5.21 -3.59
N VAL A 238 -25.91 -6.22 -3.81
CA VAL A 238 -26.20 -7.36 -4.70
C VAL A 238 -26.04 -8.67 -3.93
N PRO A 239 -26.80 -9.73 -4.31
CA PRO A 239 -26.60 -11.05 -3.75
C PRO A 239 -25.23 -11.61 -4.16
N VAL A 240 -24.47 -12.11 -3.20
CA VAL A 240 -23.16 -12.73 -3.41
C VAL A 240 -23.12 -14.12 -2.80
N THR A 241 -22.44 -15.02 -3.49
CA THR A 241 -22.31 -16.41 -3.04
C THR A 241 -21.12 -16.56 -2.10
N VAL A 242 -21.32 -17.30 -1.02
CA VAL A 242 -20.31 -17.55 0.01
C VAL A 242 -19.98 -19.05 0.08
N PRO A 243 -18.72 -19.41 0.39
CA PRO A 243 -18.31 -20.80 0.52
C PRO A 243 -18.98 -21.45 1.73
N ARG A 244 -19.14 -22.79 1.71
CA ARG A 244 -19.76 -23.58 2.79
C ARG A 244 -19.23 -23.26 4.19
N ASN A 245 -17.92 -23.04 4.28
CA ASN A 245 -17.24 -22.63 5.50
C ASN A 245 -16.35 -21.42 5.22
N ALA A 246 -16.96 -20.23 5.23
CA ALA A 246 -16.28 -18.96 5.10
C ALA A 246 -15.14 -18.78 6.12
N SER A 247 -15.31 -19.29 7.35
CA SER A 247 -14.28 -19.21 8.39
C SER A 247 -13.07 -20.08 8.08
N TYR A 248 -13.26 -21.26 7.46
CA TYR A 248 -12.15 -22.09 7.00
C TYR A 248 -11.31 -21.36 5.95
N LEU A 249 -11.97 -20.83 4.91
CA LEU A 249 -11.29 -20.14 3.82
C LEU A 249 -10.56 -18.88 4.30
N ALA A 250 -11.21 -18.07 5.13
CA ALA A 250 -10.59 -16.87 5.69
C ALA A 250 -9.39 -17.18 6.61
N ARG A 251 -9.45 -18.29 7.38
CA ARG A 251 -8.30 -18.72 8.20
C ARG A 251 -7.14 -19.24 7.36
N ALA A 252 -7.42 -19.93 6.26
CA ALA A 252 -6.38 -20.39 5.35
C ALA A 252 -5.59 -19.22 4.76
N GLU A 253 -6.27 -18.11 4.44
CA GLU A 253 -5.63 -16.92 3.87
C GLU A 253 -5.00 -15.98 4.92
N TYR A 254 -5.68 -15.73 6.03
CA TYR A 254 -5.30 -14.64 6.95
C TYR A 254 -4.90 -15.13 8.35
N GLY A 255 -4.95 -16.43 8.59
CA GLY A 255 -4.65 -17.03 9.90
C GLY A 255 -5.80 -16.87 10.90
N SER A 256 -5.55 -17.23 12.16
CA SER A 256 -6.58 -17.26 13.21
C SER A 256 -7.21 -15.91 13.53
N SER A 257 -6.48 -14.81 13.29
CA SER A 257 -6.91 -13.45 13.61
C SER A 257 -7.59 -12.74 12.44
N TYR A 258 -8.07 -13.49 11.43
CA TYR A 258 -8.68 -12.94 10.21
C TYR A 258 -9.88 -12.01 10.46
N MET A 259 -10.54 -12.06 11.62
CA MET A 259 -11.64 -11.15 11.94
C MET A 259 -11.17 -9.76 12.38
N THR A 260 -9.92 -9.62 12.81
CA THR A 260 -9.31 -8.33 13.15
C THR A 260 -8.85 -7.64 11.87
N PRO A 261 -9.35 -6.44 11.53
CA PRO A 261 -8.83 -5.68 10.40
C PRO A 261 -7.34 -5.38 10.62
N ILE A 262 -6.54 -5.63 9.59
CA ILE A 262 -5.12 -5.28 9.56
C ILE A 262 -4.92 -4.43 8.32
N THR A 263 -4.43 -3.22 8.54
CA THR A 263 -3.85 -2.37 7.49
C THR A 263 -2.42 -2.16 7.90
N VAL A 264 -1.47 -2.33 6.99
CA VAL A 264 -0.05 -2.11 7.29
C VAL A 264 0.48 -0.90 6.52
N ARG A 265 1.41 -0.15 7.13
CA ARG A 265 2.00 1.05 6.50
C ARG A 265 2.61 0.78 5.13
N MET A 266 3.15 -0.42 4.91
CA MET A 266 3.71 -0.80 3.61
C MET A 266 2.64 -0.88 2.50
N GLU A 267 1.40 -1.34 2.80
CA GLU A 267 0.30 -1.32 1.81
C GLU A 267 -0.04 0.11 1.42
N CYS A 268 0.01 1.03 2.38
CA CYS A 268 -0.23 2.45 2.14
C CYS A 268 0.85 3.07 1.25
N ILE A 269 2.11 2.68 1.44
CA ILE A 269 3.21 3.05 0.55
C ILE A 269 2.99 2.44 -0.84
N GLU A 270 2.61 1.17 -0.94
CA GLU A 270 2.27 0.50 -2.20
C GLU A 270 1.16 1.26 -2.94
N ASN A 271 0.09 1.68 -2.27
CA ASN A 271 -1.01 2.46 -2.85
C ASN A 271 -0.54 3.79 -3.46
N VAL A 272 0.36 4.50 -2.77
CA VAL A 272 0.93 5.76 -3.26
C VAL A 272 1.86 5.51 -4.46
N LEU A 273 2.73 4.53 -4.37
CA LEU A 273 3.73 4.21 -5.40
C LEU A 273 3.09 3.66 -6.68
N ASN A 274 2.07 2.82 -6.54
CA ASN A 274 1.28 2.31 -7.67
C ASN A 274 0.32 3.38 -8.24
N GLY A 275 0.19 4.52 -7.57
CA GLY A 275 -0.59 5.66 -8.03
C GLY A 275 -2.09 5.55 -7.76
N TYR A 276 -2.54 4.56 -6.98
CA TYR A 276 -3.95 4.35 -6.63
C TYR A 276 -4.52 5.53 -5.83
N THR A 277 -3.71 6.11 -4.94
CA THR A 277 -4.05 7.33 -4.20
C THR A 277 -4.38 8.52 -5.11
N PHE A 278 -3.71 8.61 -6.27
CA PHE A 278 -3.82 9.72 -7.22
C PHE A 278 -4.44 9.31 -8.56
N TYR A 279 -5.13 8.17 -8.59
CA TYR A 279 -5.68 7.59 -9.80
C TYR A 279 -6.74 8.53 -10.40
N LYS A 280 -6.60 8.82 -11.71
CA LYS A 280 -7.40 9.79 -12.49
C LYS A 280 -7.54 11.18 -11.84
N THR A 281 -6.60 11.54 -10.96
CA THR A 281 -6.56 12.86 -10.32
C THR A 281 -5.96 13.88 -11.29
N SER A 282 -6.51 15.10 -11.33
CA SER A 282 -6.04 16.17 -12.21
C SER A 282 -4.59 16.58 -11.93
N VAL A 283 -3.88 17.03 -12.97
CA VAL A 283 -2.50 17.53 -12.85
C VAL A 283 -2.42 18.67 -11.84
N LEU A 284 -3.39 19.58 -11.82
CA LEU A 284 -3.45 20.68 -10.86
C LEU A 284 -3.49 20.19 -9.41
N THR A 285 -4.28 19.15 -9.11
CA THR A 285 -4.35 18.57 -7.77
C THR A 285 -3.03 17.91 -7.39
N LYS A 286 -2.38 17.18 -8.31
CA LYS A 286 -1.03 16.61 -8.08
C LYS A 286 0.01 17.69 -7.80
N LEU A 287 -0.02 18.80 -8.56
CA LEU A 287 0.84 19.96 -8.33
C LEU A 287 0.59 20.61 -6.96
N ARG A 288 -0.67 20.70 -6.52
CA ARG A 288 -1.01 21.21 -5.17
C ARG A 288 -0.41 20.35 -4.07
N TYR A 289 -0.50 19.02 -4.18
CA TYR A 289 0.15 18.12 -3.23
C TYR A 289 1.68 18.28 -3.23
N GLY A 290 2.30 18.35 -4.42
CA GLY A 290 3.74 18.59 -4.54
C GLY A 290 4.18 19.92 -3.93
N ALA A 291 3.45 21.01 -4.22
CA ALA A 291 3.73 22.33 -3.66
C ALA A 291 3.56 22.36 -2.13
N THR A 292 2.51 21.71 -1.61
CA THR A 292 2.27 21.58 -0.17
C THR A 292 3.40 20.82 0.50
N PHE A 293 3.84 19.70 -0.08
CA PHE A 293 4.97 18.92 0.40
C PHE A 293 6.26 19.75 0.46
N VAL A 294 6.60 20.45 -0.64
CA VAL A 294 7.78 21.32 -0.69
C VAL A 294 7.70 22.44 0.36
N ALA A 295 6.53 23.06 0.53
CA ALA A 295 6.32 24.08 1.54
C ALA A 295 6.51 23.54 2.96
N LEU A 296 5.96 22.36 3.28
CA LEU A 296 6.14 21.71 4.58
C LEU A 296 7.62 21.38 4.86
N VAL A 297 8.32 20.81 3.88
CA VAL A 297 9.76 20.52 3.99
C VAL A 297 10.55 21.81 4.24
N ALA A 298 10.26 22.89 3.50
CA ALA A 298 10.91 24.18 3.68
C ALA A 298 10.64 24.76 5.08
N VAL A 299 9.40 24.72 5.56
CA VAL A 299 9.02 25.19 6.90
C VAL A 299 9.76 24.41 7.98
N VAL A 300 9.74 23.07 7.93
CA VAL A 300 10.45 22.23 8.92
C VAL A 300 11.96 22.49 8.88
N THR A 301 12.55 22.59 7.69
CA THR A 301 13.97 22.89 7.50
C THR A 301 14.34 24.24 8.14
N LEU A 302 13.58 25.30 7.85
CA LEU A 302 13.84 26.65 8.36
C LEU A 302 13.62 26.75 9.87
N LEU A 303 12.57 26.10 10.39
CA LEU A 303 12.31 26.03 11.83
C LEU A 303 13.46 25.31 12.56
N ALA A 304 13.90 24.16 12.04
CA ALA A 304 15.03 23.44 12.62
C ALA A 304 16.32 24.29 12.59
N ALA A 305 16.63 24.93 11.46
CA ALA A 305 17.79 25.81 11.32
C ALA A 305 17.76 27.00 12.30
N LYS A 306 16.57 27.52 12.64
CA LYS A 306 16.40 28.69 13.52
C LYS A 306 16.30 28.34 15.00
N CYS A 307 15.64 27.23 15.34
CA CYS A 307 15.31 26.87 16.71
C CYS A 307 16.36 25.97 17.37
N ILE A 308 17.06 25.12 16.59
CA ILE A 308 18.09 24.23 17.12
C ILE A 308 19.40 25.01 17.27
N ARG A 309 19.74 25.41 18.50
CA ARG A 309 20.89 26.31 18.77
C ARG A 309 22.22 25.84 18.17
N PRO A 310 22.64 24.56 18.29
CA PRO A 310 23.89 24.09 17.68
C PRO A 310 23.89 24.22 16.16
N LEU A 311 22.79 23.85 15.52
CA LEU A 311 22.60 23.94 14.08
C LEU A 311 22.60 25.39 13.58
N ARG A 312 21.87 26.28 14.27
CA ARG A 312 21.86 27.72 13.98
C ARG A 312 23.27 28.32 14.01
N ARG A 313 24.08 27.92 14.99
CA ARG A 313 25.47 28.38 15.10
C ARG A 313 26.33 27.85 13.95
N ALA A 314 26.19 26.57 13.61
CA ALA A 314 26.95 25.92 12.55
C ALA A 314 26.59 26.45 11.14
N LEU A 315 25.35 26.88 10.92
CA LEU A 315 24.87 27.40 9.64
C LEU A 315 25.15 28.90 9.41
N ARG A 316 25.49 29.67 10.46
CA ARG A 316 25.85 31.09 10.33
C ARG A 316 27.20 31.24 9.64
N THR A 317 27.22 32.00 8.56
CA THR A 317 28.46 32.52 7.96
C THR A 317 29.06 33.55 8.92
N LYS A 318 30.36 33.44 9.21
CA LYS A 318 31.13 34.55 9.79
C LYS A 318 31.21 35.69 8.77
N ALA A 319 30.12 36.43 8.58
CA ALA A 319 30.18 37.80 8.08
C ALA A 319 30.06 38.69 9.33
N GLY A 320 31.21 39.08 9.89
CA GLY A 320 31.28 40.13 10.92
C GLY A 320 31.15 39.73 12.40
N ALA A 321 31.22 38.46 12.77
CA ALA A 321 31.20 38.07 14.18
C ALA A 321 32.59 38.30 14.81
N LYS A 322 32.76 39.41 15.55
CA LYS A 322 33.81 39.51 16.58
C LYS A 322 33.64 38.32 17.54
N PRO A 323 34.72 37.60 17.87
CA PRO A 323 34.63 36.56 18.89
C PRO A 323 34.19 37.23 20.20
N GLU A 324 33.07 36.78 20.77
CA GLU A 324 32.79 37.01 22.19
C GLU A 324 33.96 36.37 22.94
N ALA A 325 34.81 37.22 23.51
CA ALA A 325 35.83 36.77 24.43
C ALA A 325 35.12 36.10 25.60
N ASP A 326 35.27 34.78 25.70
CA ASP A 326 35.10 34.06 26.95
C ASP A 326 35.86 34.85 28.02
N LYS A 327 35.12 35.45 28.95
CA LYS A 327 35.70 35.94 30.20
C LYS A 327 36.17 34.71 30.99
N LYS A 328 37.32 34.17 30.62
CA LYS A 328 38.14 33.38 31.52
C LYS A 328 38.60 34.34 32.61
N GLY A 329 38.04 34.15 33.81
CA GLY A 329 38.56 34.79 35.02
C GLY A 329 40.04 34.49 35.11
N ALA A 330 40.84 35.54 35.06
CA ALA A 330 42.28 35.45 35.27
C ALA A 330 42.52 35.00 36.71
N ASP A 331 43.36 33.97 36.81
CA ASP A 331 43.95 33.45 38.02
C ASP A 331 44.49 34.58 38.91
N LYS A 332 44.11 34.56 40.18
CA LYS A 332 44.80 35.35 41.20
C LYS A 332 46.09 34.64 41.57
N TYR A 333 47.18 35.28 41.19
CA TYR A 333 48.56 34.94 41.46
C TYR A 333 48.84 34.67 42.94
N PHE A 334 49.58 33.59 43.19
CA PHE A 334 50.52 33.46 44.30
C PHE A 334 51.65 34.49 44.13
N VAL A 335 51.88 35.32 45.16
CA VAL A 335 53.20 35.57 45.79
C VAL A 335 52.94 35.76 47.28
#